data_AF-A0ABD4S8K1-F1
#
_entry.id   AF-A0ABD4S8K1-F1
#
_cell.length_a   1.000
_cell.length_b   1.000
_cell.length_c   1.000
_cell.angle_alpha   90.00
_cell.angle_beta   90.00
_cell.angle_gamma   90.00
#
_symmetry.space_group_name_H-M   'P 1'
#
loop_
_entity.id
_entity.type
_entity.pdbx_description
1 polymer ?
#
loop_
_entity_poly.entity_id
_entity_poly.type
_entity_poly.pdbx_seq_one_letter_code
_entity_poly.pdbx_strand_id
1 'polypeptide(L)'
;DSAAMLLLILEKKLPLNEIVFIDTGLEFKEIYNIIDDFEKRINFKITRIKAEKTFEEYFYTVNQQGKRKGQIWGFPYTLGAWCNSRLKIAPANKYFNKLGEHKRY
;
A
#
# COMPACT_ATOMS: atom_id res chain seq x y z
N ASP A 1 14.70 -3.38 4.34
CA ASP A 1 14.38 -3.49 5.77
C ASP A 1 13.21 -4.44 6.03
N SER A 2 12.07 -4.28 5.36
CA SER A 2 10.89 -5.15 5.49
C SER A 2 11.17 -6.66 5.36
N ALA A 3 11.96 -7.08 4.37
CA ALA A 3 12.33 -8.50 4.21
C ALA A 3 13.15 -9.05 5.39
N ALA A 4 14.07 -8.26 5.94
CA ALA A 4 14.88 -8.66 7.08
C ALA A 4 14.01 -8.82 8.35
N MET A 5 13.07 -7.90 8.57
CA MET A 5 12.10 -8.01 9.64
C MET A 5 11.26 -9.29 9.54
N LEU A 6 10.76 -9.61 8.33
CA LEU A 6 9.98 -10.82 8.10
C LEU A 6 10.80 -12.09 8.34
N LEU A 7 12.04 -12.14 7.85
CA LEU A 7 12.94 -13.27 8.11
C LEU A 7 13.22 -13.45 9.61
N LEU A 8 13.43 -12.35 10.34
CA LEU A 8 13.66 -12.38 11.78
C LEU A 8 12.42 -12.88 12.56
N ILE A 9 11.22 -12.47 12.15
CA ILE A 9 9.95 -12.96 12.72
C ILE A 9 9.85 -14.48 12.54
N LEU A 10 10.14 -14.98 11.33
CA LEU A 10 10.11 -16.41 11.02
C LEU A 10 11.18 -17.20 11.80
N GLU A 11 12.42 -16.71 11.82
CA GLU A 11 13.55 -17.33 12.52
C GLU A 11 13.28 -17.44 14.03
N LYS A 12 12.79 -16.34 14.64
CA LYS A 12 12.46 -16.29 16.07
C LYS A 12 11.11 -16.92 16.40
N LYS A 13 10.39 -17.46 15.42
CA LYS A 13 9.03 -18.03 15.57
C LYS A 13 8.08 -17.08 16.29
N LEU A 14 8.20 -15.78 16.02
CA LEU A 14 7.29 -14.78 16.55
C LEU A 14 5.91 -14.94 15.89
N PRO A 15 4.81 -14.59 16.57
CA PRO A 15 3.47 -14.66 15.98
C PRO A 15 3.39 -13.85 14.68
N LEU A 16 3.04 -14.53 13.59
CA LEU A 16 2.80 -13.94 12.27
C LEU A 16 1.49 -14.48 11.70
N ASN A 17 0.47 -13.63 11.66
CA ASN A 17 -0.86 -13.99 11.17
C ASN A 17 -1.05 -13.65 9.70
N GLU A 18 -0.47 -12.54 9.24
CA GLU A 18 -0.63 -12.06 7.88
C GLU A 18 0.56 -11.19 7.44
N ILE A 19 0.88 -11.24 6.15
CA ILE A 19 1.78 -10.28 5.49
C ILE A 19 0.95 -9.50 4.48
N VAL A 20 1.02 -8.17 4.55
CA VAL A 20 0.25 -7.27 3.69
C VAL A 20 1.19 -6.43 2.86
N PHE A 21 0.94 -6.38 1.55
CA PHE A 21 1.60 -5.48 0.61
C PHE A 21 0.58 -4.48 0.07
N ILE A 22 0.85 -3.18 0.24
CA ILE A 22 0.01 -2.12 -0.31
C ILE A 22 0.51 -1.79 -1.72
N ASP A 23 -0.21 -2.32 -2.71
CA ASP A 23 0.13 -2.20 -4.12
C ASP A 23 -0.47 -0.90 -4.67
N THR A 24 0.39 0.09 -4.91
CA THR A 24 -0.01 1.38 -5.49
C THR A 24 -0.24 1.30 -7.00
N GLY A 25 0.18 0.22 -7.65
CA GLY A 25 0.26 0.10 -9.11
C GLY A 25 1.41 0.86 -9.76
N LEU A 26 2.23 1.57 -8.96
CA LEU A 26 3.35 2.39 -9.43
C LEU A 26 4.71 1.87 -8.97
N GLU A 27 4.75 0.69 -8.36
CA GLU A 27 6.01 0.12 -7.90
C GLU A 27 6.84 -0.38 -9.10
N PHE A 28 8.15 -0.38 -8.94
CA PHE A 28 9.04 -0.94 -9.96
C PHE A 28 8.76 -2.44 -10.15
N LYS A 29 8.96 -2.94 -11.37
CA LYS A 29 8.76 -4.36 -11.71
C LYS A 29 9.55 -5.28 -10.79
N GLU A 30 10.76 -4.86 -10.42
CA GLU A 30 11.68 -5.52 -9.52
C GLU A 30 11.06 -5.73 -8.13
N ILE A 31 10.25 -4.79 -7.64
CA ILE A 31 9.57 -4.92 -6.34
C ILE A 31 8.55 -6.06 -6.40
N TYR A 32 7.75 -6.13 -7.47
CA TYR A 32 6.83 -7.25 -7.67
C TYR A 32 7.57 -8.59 -7.75
N ASN A 33 8.66 -8.64 -8.52
CA ASN A 33 9.46 -9.87 -8.64
C ASN A 33 10.02 -10.32 -7.28
N ILE A 34 10.51 -9.38 -6.46
CA ILE A 34 11.03 -9.67 -5.11
C ILE A 34 9.92 -10.21 -4.21
N ILE A 35 8.73 -9.61 -4.24
CA ILE A 35 7.59 -10.04 -3.43
C ILE A 35 7.14 -11.45 -3.84
N ASP A 36 7.04 -11.71 -5.13
CA ASP A 36 6.63 -13.01 -5.68
C ASP A 36 7.65 -14.12 -5.36
N ASP A 37 8.94 -13.83 -5.48
CA ASP A 37 10.01 -14.76 -5.09
C ASP A 37 10.01 -15.00 -3.57
N PHE A 38 9.82 -13.94 -2.78
CA PHE A 38 9.76 -14.06 -1.33
C PHE A 38 8.58 -14.90 -0.86
N GLU A 39 7.36 -14.65 -1.37
CA GLU A 39 6.14 -15.42 -1.08
C GLU A 39 6.34 -16.92 -1.34
N LYS A 40 7.01 -17.28 -2.45
CA LYS A 40 7.35 -18.68 -2.77
C LYS A 40 8.32 -19.31 -1.78
N ARG A 41 9.32 -18.54 -1.32
CA ARG A 41 10.38 -19.04 -0.42
C ARG A 41 9.88 -19.29 1.00
N ILE A 42 9.04 -18.40 1.53
CA ILE A 42 8.58 -18.48 2.92
C ILE A 42 7.28 -19.29 3.09
N ASN A 43 6.69 -19.77 1.98
CA ASN A 43 5.41 -20.48 1.94
C ASN A 43 4.31 -19.79 2.77
N PHE A 44 4.30 -18.47 2.74
CA PHE A 44 3.37 -17.62 3.47
C PHE A 44 2.76 -16.63 2.50
N LYS A 45 1.42 -16.61 2.45
CA LYS A 45 0.68 -15.77 1.49
C LYS A 45 0.86 -14.29 1.82
N ILE A 46 1.14 -13.49 0.79
CA ILE A 46 1.20 -12.04 0.87
C ILE A 46 -0.11 -11.46 0.29
N THR A 47 -0.93 -10.88 1.16
CA THR A 47 -2.16 -10.20 0.77
C THR A 47 -1.82 -8.88 0.11
N ARG A 48 -2.23 -8.72 -1.15
CA ARG A 48 -2.00 -7.51 -1.94
C ARG A 48 -3.24 -6.63 -1.87
N ILE A 49 -3.11 -5.40 -1.37
CA ILE A 49 -4.21 -4.45 -1.21
C ILE A 49 -4.00 -3.29 -2.17
N LYS A 50 -5.03 -2.99 -2.96
CA LYS A 50 -5.05 -1.86 -3.89
C LYS A 50 -6.06 -0.81 -3.44
N ALA A 51 -5.80 0.43 -3.82
CA ALA A 51 -6.81 1.48 -3.77
C ALA A 51 -7.95 1.18 -4.78
N GLU A 52 -9.13 1.72 -4.51
CA GLU A 52 -10.27 1.60 -5.42
C GLU A 52 -10.05 2.34 -6.74
N LYS A 53 -9.23 3.40 -6.71
CA LYS A 53 -8.84 4.19 -7.87
C LYS A 53 -7.34 4.11 -8.06
N THR A 54 -6.93 4.05 -9.31
CA THR A 54 -5.55 4.14 -9.79
C THR A 54 -4.97 5.53 -9.58
N PHE A 55 -3.64 5.64 -9.73
CA PHE A 55 -2.97 6.93 -9.69
C PHE A 55 -3.52 7.87 -10.77
N GLU A 56 -3.71 7.39 -11.99
CA GLU A 56 -4.20 8.15 -13.13
C GLU A 56 -5.62 8.67 -12.90
N GLU A 57 -6.51 7.84 -12.36
CA GLU A 57 -7.88 8.27 -12.03
C GLU A 57 -7.88 9.41 -10.99
N TYR A 58 -7.01 9.35 -9.99
CA TYR A 58 -6.83 10.46 -9.06
C TYR A 58 -6.18 11.66 -9.74
N PHE A 59 -5.14 11.45 -10.54
CA PHE A 59 -4.42 12.51 -11.24
C PHE A 59 -5.35 13.36 -12.11
N TYR A 60 -6.23 12.72 -12.88
CA TYR A 60 -7.20 13.38 -13.75
C TYR A 60 -8.50 13.80 -13.04
N THR A 61 -8.61 13.60 -11.71
CA THR A 61 -9.79 14.06 -10.96
C THR A 61 -9.89 15.58 -11.00
N VAL A 62 -11.02 16.11 -11.47
CA VAL A 62 -11.29 17.56 -11.50
C VAL A 62 -11.84 18.03 -10.15
N ASN A 63 -11.23 19.06 -9.58
CA ASN A 63 -11.70 19.70 -8.36
C ASN A 63 -13.07 20.36 -8.58
N GLN A 64 -14.06 19.95 -7.78
CA GLN A 64 -15.43 20.45 -7.89
C GLN A 64 -15.69 21.71 -7.06
N GLN A 65 -14.82 22.00 -6.08
CA GLN A 65 -15.00 23.06 -5.09
C GLN A 65 -13.66 23.72 -4.72
N GLY A 66 -13.73 24.86 -4.02
CA GLY A 66 -12.57 25.58 -3.50
C GLY A 66 -11.81 26.40 -4.55
N LYS A 67 -10.66 26.93 -4.15
CA LYS A 67 -9.85 27.87 -4.97
C LYS A 67 -9.32 27.27 -6.28
N ARG A 68 -9.25 25.93 -6.39
CA ARG A 68 -8.76 25.21 -7.57
C ARG A 68 -9.87 24.57 -8.40
N LYS A 69 -11.13 24.97 -8.21
CA LYS A 69 -12.28 24.42 -8.95
C LYS A 69 -12.02 24.45 -10.46
N GLY A 70 -12.35 23.36 -11.15
CA GLY A 70 -12.14 23.19 -12.59
C GLY A 70 -10.74 22.71 -12.98
N GLN A 71 -9.77 22.71 -12.06
CA GLN A 71 -8.44 22.14 -12.31
C GLN A 71 -8.39 20.68 -11.89
N ILE A 72 -7.61 19.87 -12.61
CA ILE A 72 -7.29 18.50 -12.17
C ILE A 72 -6.41 18.52 -10.91
N TRP A 73 -6.38 17.41 -10.18
CA TRP A 73 -5.46 17.22 -9.06
C TRP A 73 -4.01 17.29 -9.52
N GLY A 74 -3.70 16.61 -10.63
CA GLY A 74 -2.36 16.56 -11.20
C GLY A 74 -1.34 15.89 -10.28
N PHE A 75 -0.07 16.20 -10.51
CA PHE A 75 1.03 15.63 -9.73
C PHE A 75 0.90 15.97 -8.23
N PRO A 76 1.21 15.01 -7.34
CA PRO A 76 1.18 15.25 -5.91
C PRO A 76 2.21 16.31 -5.51
N TYR A 77 1.88 17.10 -4.50
CA TYR A 77 2.81 18.06 -3.89
C TYR A 77 3.93 17.34 -3.16
N THR A 78 5.06 18.03 -3.00
CA THR A 78 6.20 17.57 -2.20
C THR A 78 5.84 17.41 -0.72
N LEU A 79 4.96 18.28 -0.19
CA LEU A 79 4.42 18.19 1.16
C LEU A 79 2.91 17.92 1.10
N GLY A 80 2.46 16.87 1.81
CA GLY A 80 1.06 16.47 1.79
C GLY A 80 0.64 15.77 0.48
N ALA A 81 1.53 14.94 -0.08
CA ALA A 81 1.27 14.17 -1.29
C ALA A 81 -0.02 13.36 -1.16
N TRP A 82 -1.03 13.70 -1.98
CA TRP A 82 -2.33 13.05 -1.96
C TRP A 82 -2.21 11.54 -2.25
N CYS A 83 -1.21 11.12 -3.02
CA CYS A 83 -0.99 9.71 -3.33
C CYS A 83 -0.70 8.87 -2.08
N ASN A 84 -0.02 9.42 -1.07
CA ASN A 84 0.22 8.68 0.17
C ASN A 84 -1.09 8.41 0.92
N SER A 85 -1.94 9.42 1.09
CA SER A 85 -3.20 9.24 1.81
C SER A 85 -4.19 8.36 1.03
N ARG A 86 -4.24 8.49 -0.31
CA ARG A 86 -5.22 7.81 -1.15
C ARG A 86 -4.80 6.42 -1.63
N LEU A 87 -3.54 6.24 -2.02
CA LEU A 87 -3.04 4.97 -2.56
C LEU A 87 -2.42 4.07 -1.50
N LYS A 88 -1.99 4.61 -0.35
CA LYS A 88 -1.36 3.82 0.72
C LYS A 88 -2.21 3.71 1.97
N ILE A 89 -2.45 4.84 2.64
CA ILE A 89 -3.05 4.85 3.98
C ILE A 89 -4.54 4.47 3.97
N ALA A 90 -5.32 5.06 3.07
CA ALA A 90 -6.75 4.76 2.96
C ALA A 90 -7.07 3.28 2.69
N PRO A 91 -6.48 2.63 1.66
CA PRO A 91 -6.75 1.21 1.41
C PRO A 91 -6.26 0.32 2.56
N ALA A 92 -5.09 0.60 3.13
CA ALA A 92 -4.59 -0.12 4.30
C ALA A 92 -5.58 -0.04 5.47
N ASN A 93 -5.99 1.17 5.85
CA ASN A 93 -6.94 1.36 6.95
C ASN A 93 -8.29 0.70 6.67
N LYS A 94 -8.81 0.81 5.44
CA LYS A 94 -10.06 0.15 5.07
C LYS A 94 -9.99 -1.36 5.26
N TYR A 95 -8.85 -1.98 4.95
CA TYR A 95 -8.65 -3.40 5.15
C TYR A 95 -8.54 -3.76 6.63
N PHE A 96 -7.61 -3.12 7.34
CA PHE A 96 -7.31 -3.46 8.72
C PHE A 96 -8.46 -3.14 9.69
N ASN A 97 -9.27 -2.12 9.41
CA ASN A 97 -10.46 -1.83 10.22
C ASN A 97 -11.51 -2.96 10.15
N LYS A 98 -11.47 -3.81 9.11
CA LYS A 98 -12.36 -4.98 9.01
C LYS A 98 -11.87 -6.17 9.83
N LEU A 99 -10.58 -6.22 10.17
CA LEU A 99 -9.96 -7.35 10.88
C LEU A 99 -10.17 -7.29 12.41
N GLY A 100 -10.71 -6.20 12.95
CA GLY A 100 -10.90 -6.02 14.39
C GLY A 100 -9.60 -5.65 15.11
N GLU A 101 -9.38 -6.18 16.31
CA GLU A 101 -8.16 -5.91 17.09
C GLU A 101 -6.94 -6.60 16.45
N HIS A 102 -5.91 -5.83 16.15
CA HIS A 102 -4.66 -6.32 15.57
C HIS A 102 -3.52 -5.37 15.89
N LYS A 103 -2.29 -5.89 15.83
CA LYS A 103 -1.07 -5.10 15.96
C LYS A 103 -0.35 -5.06 14.61
N ARG A 104 -0.10 -3.85 14.11
CA ARG A 104 0.69 -3.61 12.89
C ARG A 104 2.12 -3.29 13.29
N TYR A 105 3.07 -3.73 12.48
CA TYR A 105 4.50 -3.44 12.63
C TYR A 105 5.01 -2.79 11.36
#